data_AF-A0A847UTY0-F1
#
_entry.id   AF-A0A847UTY0-F1
#
_cell.length_a   1.000
_cell.length_b   1.000
_cell.length_c   1.000
_cell.angle_alpha   90.00
_cell.angle_beta   90.00
_cell.angle_gamma   90.00
#
_symmetry.space_group_name_H-M   'P 1'
#
loop_
_entity.id
_entity.type
_entity.pdbx_description
1 polymer ?
#
loop_
_entity_poly.entity_id
_entity_poly.type
_entity_poly.pdbx_seq_one_letter_code
_entity_poly.pdbx_strand_id
1 'polypeptide(L)'
;MLELEGAHGTTASRAESISRSGFRLGSFALWGEGVYFFHRQPEGQDEAKKWYRKSLQSGSYNSDEDKSCIVIYAFIRLNEENFFDVLHPEVVPVYNRLLDEIRGRKYSSEQKNFIRDKWLRGYEQIQGKPIKVFCSSIPVPEKIFKPNREAKCIAKCYNRISF
;
A
#
# COMPACT_ATOMS: atom_id res chain seq x y z
N MET A 1 14.43 -8.25 14.47
CA MET A 1 13.11 -8.71 13.99
C MET A 1 12.19 -7.52 14.15
N LEU A 2 11.56 -7.09 13.06
CA LEU A 2 10.76 -5.87 13.04
C LEU A 2 9.27 -6.21 13.24
N GLU A 3 8.62 -5.45 14.12
CA GLU A 3 7.17 -5.47 14.31
C GLU A 3 6.59 -4.15 13.83
N LEU A 4 5.65 -4.24 12.88
CA LEU A 4 4.95 -3.08 12.33
C LEU A 4 3.46 -3.21 12.56
N GLU A 5 2.79 -2.08 12.60
CA GLU A 5 1.34 -2.00 12.68
C GLU A 5 0.79 -1.21 11.50
N GLY A 6 -0.18 -1.83 10.82
CA GLY A 6 -0.71 -1.34 9.56
C GLY A 6 -2.24 -1.28 9.51
N ALA A 7 -2.76 -0.40 8.66
CA ALA A 7 -4.17 -0.29 8.29
C ALA A 7 -4.33 -0.55 6.79
N HIS A 8 -5.31 -1.37 6.41
CA HIS A 8 -5.62 -1.71 5.02
C HIS A 8 -7.12 -1.56 4.77
N GLY A 9 -7.51 -0.71 3.81
CA GLY A 9 -8.90 -0.49 3.43
C GLY A 9 -9.31 -1.41 2.28
N THR A 10 -10.41 -2.15 2.45
CA THR A 10 -10.93 -3.09 1.45
C THR A 10 -12.44 -3.29 1.60
N THR A 11 -13.04 -4.17 0.81
CA THR A 11 -14.47 -4.54 0.90
C THR A 11 -14.72 -5.60 1.97
N ALA A 12 -15.97 -5.75 2.42
CA ALA A 12 -16.34 -6.81 3.36
C ALA A 12 -16.09 -8.21 2.79
N SER A 13 -16.44 -8.48 1.53
CA SER A 13 -16.15 -9.77 0.88
C SER A 13 -14.65 -10.09 0.86
N ARG A 14 -13.80 -9.09 0.56
CA ARG A 14 -12.35 -9.30 0.58
C ARG A 14 -11.80 -9.42 1.98
N ALA A 15 -12.32 -8.66 2.95
CA ALA A 15 -11.92 -8.79 4.33
C ALA A 15 -12.22 -10.19 4.90
N GLU A 16 -13.36 -10.77 4.53
CA GLU A 16 -13.68 -12.16 4.87
C GLU A 16 -12.72 -13.15 4.20
N SER A 17 -12.44 -12.98 2.91
CA SER A 17 -11.45 -13.82 2.20
C SER A 17 -10.06 -13.74 2.83
N ILE A 18 -9.62 -12.53 3.20
CA ILE A 18 -8.36 -12.28 3.91
C ILE A 18 -8.38 -12.93 5.30
N SER A 19 -9.50 -12.88 6.01
CA SER A 19 -9.64 -13.58 7.30
C SER A 19 -9.42 -15.08 7.20
N ARG A 20 -9.91 -15.68 6.11
CA ARG A 20 -9.90 -17.15 5.93
C ARG A 20 -8.58 -17.64 5.33
N SER A 21 -7.99 -16.87 4.42
CA SER A 21 -6.87 -17.32 3.59
C SER A 21 -5.61 -16.45 3.69
N GLY A 22 -5.63 -15.41 4.53
CA GLY A 22 -4.56 -14.42 4.62
C GLY A 22 -4.58 -13.44 3.44
N PHE A 23 -3.61 -12.52 3.45
CA PHE A 23 -3.44 -11.60 2.33
C PHE A 23 -2.83 -12.32 1.13
N ARG A 24 -3.34 -11.98 -0.06
CA ARG A 24 -2.74 -12.39 -1.33
C ARG A 24 -1.89 -11.25 -1.87
N LEU A 25 -0.76 -11.59 -2.47
CA LEU A 25 0.08 -10.61 -3.16
C LEU A 25 -0.68 -10.08 -4.38
N GLY A 26 -0.81 -8.75 -4.48
CA GLY A 26 -1.45 -8.11 -5.61
C GLY A 26 -0.41 -7.78 -6.68
N SER A 27 -0.66 -8.14 -7.94
CA SER A 27 0.32 -8.05 -9.04
C SER A 27 0.50 -6.67 -9.67
N PHE A 28 -0.23 -5.63 -9.24
CA PHE A 28 -0.21 -4.29 -9.88
C PHE A 28 -0.38 -3.14 -8.89
N ALA A 29 0.63 -2.91 -8.05
CA ALA A 29 0.64 -1.78 -7.11
C ALA A 29 1.86 -0.87 -7.30
N LEU A 30 1.90 0.24 -6.55
CA LEU A 30 2.86 1.33 -6.76
C LEU A 30 4.34 0.91 -6.70
N TRP A 31 4.65 -0.14 -5.94
CA TRP A 31 5.99 -0.67 -5.71
C TRP A 31 6.10 -2.14 -6.14
N GLY A 32 5.31 -2.53 -7.13
CA GLY A 32 5.28 -3.90 -7.63
C GLY A 32 4.35 -4.81 -6.82
N GLU A 33 4.61 -6.10 -6.91
CA GLU A 33 3.79 -7.13 -6.27
C GLU A 33 3.91 -7.09 -4.75
N GLY A 34 2.78 -6.99 -4.03
CA GLY A 34 2.83 -6.90 -2.57
C GLY A 34 1.51 -6.67 -1.87
N VAL A 35 1.59 -6.61 -0.54
CA VAL A 35 0.49 -6.20 0.35
C VAL A 35 0.84 -4.84 0.96
N TYR A 36 -0.08 -3.90 0.86
CA TYR A 36 0.17 -2.50 1.22
C TYR A 36 -0.64 -2.13 2.45
N PHE A 37 0.04 -1.49 3.40
CA PHE A 37 -0.52 -1.00 4.64
C PHE A 37 -0.15 0.47 4.82
N PHE A 38 -1.08 1.25 5.35
CA PHE A 38 -0.79 2.56 5.92
C PHE A 38 -0.36 2.38 7.38
N HIS A 39 0.59 3.17 7.86
CA HIS A 39 1.05 3.05 9.25
C HIS A 39 -0.12 3.27 10.23
N ARG A 40 -0.25 2.46 11.30
CA ARG A 40 -1.33 2.55 12.32
C ARG A 40 -1.36 3.85 13.17
N GLN A 41 -0.62 4.89 12.80
CA GLN A 41 -0.79 6.23 13.39
C GLN A 41 -2.22 6.77 13.12
N PRO A 42 -2.71 7.78 13.85
CA PRO A 42 -4.11 8.21 13.81
C PRO A 42 -4.67 8.43 12.39
N GLU A 43 -3.81 8.89 11.48
CA GLU A 43 -4.13 9.21 10.10
C GLU A 43 -4.23 7.97 9.20
N GLY A 44 -3.56 6.86 9.54
CA GLY A 44 -3.48 5.68 8.69
C GLY A 44 -4.82 4.99 8.43
N GLN A 45 -5.74 5.07 9.39
CA GLN A 45 -7.12 4.61 9.17
C GLN A 45 -7.82 5.44 8.10
N ASP A 46 -7.64 6.75 8.11
CA ASP A 46 -8.29 7.64 7.15
C ASP A 46 -7.66 7.53 5.77
N GLU A 47 -6.34 7.33 5.69
CA GLU A 47 -5.67 6.99 4.43
C GLU A 47 -6.15 5.66 3.86
N ALA A 48 -6.33 4.63 4.71
CA ALA A 48 -6.91 3.35 4.31
C ALA A 48 -8.34 3.52 3.74
N LYS A 49 -9.18 4.35 4.39
CA LYS A 49 -10.54 4.67 3.88
C LYS A 49 -10.48 5.43 2.55
N LYS A 50 -9.59 6.43 2.42
CA LYS A 50 -9.41 7.19 1.16
C LYS A 50 -8.99 6.27 0.02
N TRP A 51 -8.06 5.35 0.28
CA TRP A 51 -7.64 4.35 -0.69
C TRP A 51 -8.81 3.44 -1.13
N TYR A 52 -9.53 2.87 -0.16
CA TYR A 52 -10.73 2.06 -0.45
C TYR A 52 -11.73 2.82 -1.34
N ARG A 53 -12.05 4.08 -1.02
CA ARG A 53 -13.00 4.89 -1.82
C ARG A 53 -12.52 5.07 -3.25
N LYS A 54 -11.23 5.33 -3.43
CA LYS A 54 -10.62 5.45 -4.76
C LYS A 54 -10.70 4.14 -5.54
N SER A 55 -10.34 3.01 -4.92
CA SER A 55 -10.42 1.69 -5.54
C SER A 55 -11.85 1.28 -5.90
N LEU A 56 -12.82 1.66 -5.07
CA LEU A 56 -14.24 1.47 -5.37
C LEU A 56 -14.65 2.25 -6.62
N GLN A 57 -14.24 3.51 -6.73
CA GLN A 57 -14.56 4.38 -7.87
C GLN A 57 -13.87 3.92 -9.17
N SER A 58 -12.67 3.34 -9.10
CA SER A 58 -12.00 2.77 -10.27
C SER A 58 -12.57 1.42 -10.72
N GLY A 59 -13.61 0.92 -10.05
CA GLY A 59 -14.23 -0.37 -10.38
C GLY A 59 -13.44 -1.59 -9.93
N SER A 60 -12.39 -1.42 -9.13
CA SER A 60 -11.52 -2.51 -8.66
C SER A 60 -12.26 -3.54 -7.79
N TYR A 61 -13.45 -3.20 -7.30
CA TYR A 61 -14.31 -4.02 -6.46
C TYR A 61 -15.63 -4.42 -7.13
N ASN A 62 -15.78 -4.24 -8.45
CA ASN A 62 -17.06 -4.47 -9.14
C ASN A 62 -17.59 -5.89 -8.96
N SER A 63 -16.70 -6.89 -8.96
CA SER A 63 -16.99 -8.30 -8.75
C SER A 63 -17.31 -8.68 -7.30
N ASP A 64 -17.08 -7.80 -6.34
CA ASP A 64 -17.25 -8.12 -4.93
C ASP A 64 -18.74 -8.07 -4.57
N GLU A 65 -19.23 -9.09 -3.86
CA GLU A 65 -20.64 -9.23 -3.47
C GLU A 65 -21.06 -8.14 -2.47
N ASP A 66 -20.31 -7.99 -1.38
CA ASP A 66 -20.48 -6.95 -0.38
C ASP A 66 -19.33 -5.94 -0.48
N LYS A 67 -19.64 -4.79 -1.09
CA LYS A 67 -18.71 -3.69 -1.31
C LYS A 67 -18.55 -2.78 -0.10
N SER A 68 -19.14 -3.08 1.07
CA SER A 68 -19.04 -2.21 2.24
C SER A 68 -17.58 -2.03 2.71
N CYS A 69 -17.28 -0.84 3.21
CA CYS A 69 -15.93 -0.44 3.63
C CYS A 69 -15.51 -1.16 4.92
N ILE A 70 -14.42 -1.94 4.85
CA ILE A 70 -13.75 -2.52 6.01
C ILE A 70 -12.32 -2.00 6.08
N VAL A 71 -11.91 -1.58 7.27
CA VAL A 71 -10.49 -1.32 7.57
C VAL A 71 -9.96 -2.48 8.40
N ILE A 72 -8.94 -3.14 7.86
CA ILE A 72 -8.19 -4.22 8.50
C ILE A 72 -7.02 -3.58 9.25
N TYR A 73 -6.94 -3.81 10.55
CA TYR A 73 -5.71 -3.58 11.31
C TYR A 73 -4.88 -4.86 11.36
N ALA A 74 -3.61 -4.74 11.00
CA ALA A 74 -2.66 -5.84 10.94
C ALA A 74 -1.44 -5.57 11.81
N PHE A 75 -1.01 -6.61 12.54
CA PHE A 75 0.32 -6.70 13.12
C PHE A 75 1.20 -7.51 12.18
N ILE A 76 2.31 -6.92 11.76
CA ILE A 76 3.20 -7.47 10.74
C ILE A 76 4.53 -7.78 11.42
N ARG A 77 4.96 -9.05 11.36
CA ARG A 77 6.29 -9.45 11.81
C ARG A 77 7.13 -9.82 10.59
N LEU A 78 8.32 -9.23 10.50
CA LEU A 78 9.25 -9.51 9.42
C LEU A 78 10.70 -9.44 9.90
N ASN A 79 11.59 -10.11 9.18
CA ASN A 79 13.02 -9.88 9.32
C ASN A 79 13.36 -8.46 8.79
N GLU A 80 14.15 -7.70 9.54
CA GLU A 80 14.63 -6.36 9.15
C GLU A 80 15.38 -6.37 7.83
N GLU A 81 16.03 -7.49 7.50
CA GLU A 81 16.70 -7.67 6.21
C GLU A 81 15.74 -7.64 5.02
N ASN A 82 14.47 -8.02 5.24
CA ASN A 82 13.40 -8.03 4.24
C ASN A 82 12.57 -6.73 4.23
N PHE A 83 12.91 -5.77 5.09
CA PHE A 83 12.23 -4.48 5.22
C PHE A 83 12.99 -3.40 4.46
N PHE A 84 12.26 -2.57 3.71
CA PHE A 84 12.80 -1.36 3.14
C PHE A 84 11.96 -0.14 3.52
N ASP A 85 12.57 0.76 4.26
CA ASP A 85 11.98 2.05 4.58
C ASP A 85 12.39 3.09 3.53
N VAL A 86 11.45 3.45 2.65
CA VAL A 86 11.66 4.50 1.65
C VAL A 86 11.87 5.87 2.32
N LEU A 87 11.44 6.01 3.58
CA LEU A 87 11.58 7.22 4.38
C LEU A 87 12.88 7.27 5.19
N HIS A 88 13.73 6.23 5.09
CA HIS A 88 15.03 6.24 5.75
C HIS A 88 15.85 7.46 5.27
N PRO A 89 16.51 8.22 6.16
CA PRO A 89 17.21 9.46 5.80
C PRO A 89 18.22 9.32 4.65
N GLU A 90 18.85 8.15 4.53
CA GLU A 90 19.81 7.85 3.45
C GLU A 90 19.12 7.52 2.11
N VAL A 91 17.89 7.03 2.15
CA VAL A 91 17.09 6.64 0.97
C VAL A 91 16.34 7.83 0.40
N VAL A 92 15.82 8.71 1.27
CA VAL A 92 14.98 9.86 0.90
C VAL A 92 15.61 10.73 -0.22
N PRO A 93 16.90 11.11 -0.19
CA PRO A 93 17.49 11.91 -1.27
C PRO A 93 17.51 11.19 -2.61
N VAL A 94 17.75 9.87 -2.60
CA VAL A 94 17.75 9.05 -3.83
C VAL A 94 16.33 8.92 -4.37
N TYR A 95 15.36 8.69 -3.49
CA TYR A 95 13.95 8.56 -3.85
C TYR A 95 13.36 9.88 -4.37
N ASN A 96 13.68 11.02 -3.76
CA ASN A 96 13.21 12.32 -4.23
C ASN A 96 13.69 12.64 -5.64
N ARG A 97 14.94 12.29 -5.99
CA ARG A 97 15.45 12.44 -7.36
C ARG A 97 14.65 11.62 -8.37
N LEU A 98 14.25 10.39 -8.01
CA LEU A 98 13.36 9.56 -8.84
C LEU A 98 12.00 10.22 -9.03
N LEU A 99 11.42 10.76 -7.96
CA LEU A 99 10.14 11.46 -8.01
C LEU A 99 10.20 12.71 -8.88
N ASP A 100 11.28 13.47 -8.82
CA ASP A 100 11.48 14.67 -9.64
C ASP A 100 11.63 14.30 -11.13
N GLU A 101 12.34 13.22 -11.46
CA GLU A 101 12.41 12.71 -12.84
C GLU A 101 11.02 12.31 -13.35
N ILE A 102 10.23 11.63 -12.51
CA ILE A 102 8.87 11.21 -12.86
C ILE A 102 7.95 12.43 -13.02
N ARG A 103 8.09 13.46 -12.17
CA ARG A 103 7.25 14.68 -12.19
C ARG A 103 7.59 15.58 -13.36
N GLY A 104 8.85 15.65 -13.75
CA GLY A 104 9.32 16.45 -14.90
C GLY A 104 8.83 15.94 -16.26
N ARG A 105 8.14 14.79 -16.31
CA ARG A 105 7.72 14.12 -17.55
C ARG A 105 6.27 13.66 -17.49
N LYS A 106 5.59 13.67 -18.65
CA LYS A 106 4.24 13.11 -18.79
C LYS A 106 4.31 11.58 -18.95
N TYR A 107 4.48 10.86 -17.85
CA TYR A 107 4.39 9.41 -17.82
C TYR A 107 2.97 8.91 -17.51
N SER A 108 2.55 7.83 -18.18
CA SER A 108 1.37 7.04 -17.81
C SER A 108 1.56 6.37 -16.43
N SER A 109 0.47 5.87 -15.82
CA SER A 109 0.57 5.13 -14.55
C SER A 109 1.45 3.88 -14.66
N GLU A 110 1.35 3.14 -15.76
CA GLU A 110 2.20 1.96 -16.02
C GLU A 110 3.66 2.34 -16.16
N GLN A 111 3.98 3.41 -16.91
CA GLN A 111 5.35 3.89 -17.05
C GLN A 111 5.94 4.31 -15.70
N LYS A 112 5.17 4.99 -14.86
CA LYS A 112 5.59 5.36 -13.50
C LYS A 112 5.87 4.14 -12.63
N ASN A 113 5.03 3.11 -12.70
CA ASN A 113 5.24 1.87 -11.96
C ASN A 113 6.49 1.13 -12.48
N PHE A 114 6.66 1.04 -13.81
CA PHE A 114 7.85 0.44 -14.41
C PHE A 114 9.15 1.12 -13.98
N ILE A 115 9.17 2.46 -13.93
CA ILE A 115 10.33 3.23 -13.47
C ILE A 115 10.64 2.92 -11.99
N ARG A 116 9.62 2.85 -11.14
CA ARG A 116 9.78 2.48 -9.72
C ARG A 116 10.30 1.06 -9.54
N ASP A 117 9.74 0.11 -10.29
CA ASP A 117 10.18 -1.30 -10.29
C ASP A 117 11.65 -1.42 -10.70
N LYS A 118 12.06 -0.70 -11.75
CA LYS A 118 13.46 -0.71 -12.20
C LYS A 118 14.40 -0.11 -11.16
N TRP A 119 13.99 1.00 -10.53
CA TRP A 119 14.77 1.62 -9.47
C TRP A 119 14.94 0.68 -8.28
N LEU A 120 13.83 0.04 -7.87
CA LEU A 120 13.82 -0.90 -6.76
C LEU A 120 14.77 -2.09 -7.02
N ARG A 121 14.67 -2.73 -8.19
CA ARG A 121 15.57 -3.83 -8.57
C ARG A 121 17.05 -3.40 -8.57
N GLY A 122 17.33 -2.18 -9.04
CA GLY A 122 18.68 -1.63 -8.98
C GLY A 122 19.17 -1.45 -7.53
N TYR A 123 18.30 -0.99 -6.64
CA TYR A 123 18.60 -0.85 -5.22
C TYR A 123 18.84 -2.22 -4.54
N GLU A 124 17.99 -3.22 -4.81
CA GLU A 124 18.17 -4.60 -4.33
C GLU A 124 19.51 -5.18 -4.77
N GLN A 125 19.92 -4.93 -6.02
CA GLN A 125 21.21 -5.38 -6.56
C GLN A 125 22.40 -4.73 -5.84
N ILE A 126 22.32 -3.44 -5.53
CA ILE A 126 23.36 -2.71 -4.78
C ILE A 126 23.48 -3.24 -3.35
N GLN A 127 22.34 -3.53 -2.71
CA GLN A 127 22.31 -4.03 -1.33
C GLN A 127 22.57 -5.54 -1.22
N GLY A 128 22.57 -6.27 -2.34
CA GLY A 128 22.77 -7.71 -2.36
C GLY A 128 21.65 -8.52 -1.69
N LYS A 129 20.45 -7.93 -1.53
CA LYS A 129 19.32 -8.58 -0.84
C LYS A 129 17.97 -8.21 -1.46
N PRO A 130 17.03 -9.17 -1.56
CA PRO A 130 15.67 -8.90 -2.04
C PRO A 130 14.87 -8.16 -0.96
N ILE A 131 14.06 -7.19 -1.38
CA ILE A 131 13.14 -6.47 -0.52
C ILE A 131 11.75 -7.06 -0.68
N LYS A 132 11.12 -7.45 0.44
CA LYS A 132 9.79 -8.08 0.42
C LYS A 132 8.69 -7.17 0.96
N VAL A 133 9.04 -6.20 1.79
CA VAL A 133 8.08 -5.29 2.44
C VAL A 133 8.59 -3.86 2.38
N PHE A 134 7.70 -2.95 1.95
CA PHE A 134 7.98 -1.52 1.81
C PHE A 134 7.22 -0.70 2.84
N CYS A 135 7.92 0.25 3.47
CA CYS A 135 7.28 1.38 4.13
C CYS A 135 7.43 2.62 3.25
N SER A 136 6.31 3.28 2.93
CA SER A 136 6.31 4.52 2.17
C SER A 136 5.10 5.37 2.58
N SER A 137 5.29 6.67 2.77
CA SER A 137 4.19 7.62 2.82
C SER A 137 3.78 7.93 1.37
N ILE A 138 2.80 7.17 0.86
CA ILE A 138 2.20 7.49 -0.44
C ILE A 138 1.04 8.45 -0.17
N PRO A 139 1.18 9.76 -0.45
CA PRO A 139 0.03 10.65 -0.38
C PRO A 139 -1.02 10.17 -1.38
N VAL A 140 -2.29 10.17 -0.96
CA VAL A 140 -3.41 9.90 -1.87
C VAL A 140 -3.34 10.89 -3.03
N PRO A 141 -3.36 10.45 -4.30
CA PRO A 141 -3.24 11.38 -5.43
C PRO A 141 -4.31 12.48 -5.41
N GLU A 142 -3.87 13.74 -5.48
CA GLU A 142 -4.62 14.97 -5.15
C GLU A 142 -5.85 15.30 -6.03
N LYS A 143 -6.22 14.49 -7.03
CA LYS A 143 -7.32 14.84 -7.93
C LYS A 143 -8.70 14.61 -7.28
N ILE A 144 -9.13 15.67 -6.59
CA ILE A 144 -10.49 16.16 -6.29
C ILE A 144 -11.49 15.11 -5.83
N PHE A 145 -11.65 15.02 -4.50
CA PHE A 145 -12.76 14.31 -3.85
C PHE A 145 -13.81 15.32 -3.39
N LYS A 146 -15.05 15.21 -3.89
CA LYS A 146 -16.25 15.78 -3.25
C LYS A 146 -16.98 14.61 -2.58
N PRO A 147 -17.05 14.53 -1.23
CA PRO A 147 -17.72 13.43 -0.56
C PRO A 147 -19.23 13.51 -0.84
N ASN A 148 -19.75 12.55 -1.59
CA ASN A 148 -21.19 12.28 -1.65
C ASN A 148 -21.43 10.97 -0.89
N ARG A 149 -21.95 11.10 0.34
CA ARG A 149 -22.35 10.05 1.29
C ARG A 149 -21.25 9.45 2.18
N GLU A 150 -21.50 9.52 3.48
CA GLU A 150 -20.74 8.84 4.53
C GLU A 150 -20.90 7.33 4.39
N ALA A 151 -19.87 6.66 3.85
CA ALA A 151 -19.77 5.21 3.97
C ALA A 151 -19.46 4.88 5.43
N LYS A 152 -20.38 4.19 6.13
CA LYS A 152 -20.10 3.55 7.43
C LYS A 152 -18.98 2.52 7.21
N CYS A 153 -17.80 2.77 7.78
CA CYS A 153 -16.68 1.85 7.74
C CYS A 153 -16.59 1.10 9.08
N ILE A 154 -16.50 -0.23 9.04
CA ILE A 154 -16.30 -1.05 10.24
C ILE A 154 -14.82 -1.40 10.34
N ALA A 155 -14.22 -1.13 11.49
CA ALA A 155 -12.86 -1.57 11.80
C ALA A 155 -12.88 -3.02 12.27
N LYS A 156 -12.03 -3.86 11.68
CA LYS A 156 -11.82 -5.25 12.12
C LYS A 156 -10.33 -5.47 12.37
N CYS A 157 -9.97 -5.93 13.56
CA CYS A 157 -8.61 -6.37 13.86
C CYS A 157 -8.41 -7.79 13.37
N TYR A 158 -7.37 -8.03 12.57
CA TYR A 158 -6.99 -9.36 12.11
C TYR A 158 -5.66 -9.77 12.73
N ASN A 159 -5.56 -11.04 13.14
CA ASN A 159 -4.38 -11.54 13.81
C ASN A 159 -3.21 -11.74 12.83
N ARG A 160 -2.04 -11.26 13.27
CA ARG A 160 -0.66 -11.60 12.92
C ARG A 160 -0.41 -12.10 11.48
N ILE A 161 0.15 -11.22 10.65
CA ILE A 161 0.72 -11.58 9.35
C ILE A 161 2.21 -11.82 9.54
N SER A 162 2.69 -13.00 9.14
CA SER A 162 4.12 -13.35 9.16
C SER A 162 4.57 -13.59 7.72
N PHE A 163 5.68 -12.97 7.33
CA PHE A 163 6.32 -13.09 6.00
C PHE A 163 7.69 -13.77 6.11
#